data_AF-A0A7W7HX62-F1
#
_entry.id   AF-A0A7W7HX62-F1
#
_cell.length_a   1.000
_cell.length_b   1.000
_cell.length_c   1.000
_cell.angle_alpha   90.00
_cell.angle_beta   90.00
_cell.angle_gamma   90.00
#
_symmetry.space_group_name_H-M   'P 1'
#
loop_
_entity.id
_entity.type
_entity.pdbx_description
1 polymer ?
#
loop_
_entity_poly.entity_id
_entity_poly.type
_entity_poly.pdbx_seq_one_letter_code
_entity_poly.pdbx_strand_id
1 'polypeptide(L)'
;MIIAEVGPHMVSRWRREVSRADQIMEALQRAPEAIDVRGARRWRWADEHWRDWLRRSGTAMELFTRRNESDEYRYLLGADAYRDQLVEALSRARPRDCAAAGFGCTRRIDRACRGPEICSRDRAEAPDDRTHREGPLPGACDSFYLDLGEGRAWIGFSAGDRHRAVLWWENTSSGMLWIDGTRVGGDQTLDTSGRWLDDRFYTVQAEGPEDHPAQEYGMGSLSSRIRSLLLHDADRSSTRLLTPTPDELWTDPRIVRSGESLLVHARPDDIRTGTPPTRILPTG
;
A
#
# COMPACT_ATOMS: atom_id res chain seq x y z
N MET A 1 -50.26 65.25 -3.72
CA MET A 1 -48.87 65.09 -3.25
C MET A 1 -48.87 63.97 -2.21
N ILE A 2 -48.54 62.76 -2.64
CA ILE A 2 -48.39 61.57 -1.79
C ILE A 2 -47.03 61.00 -2.18
N ILE A 3 -46.10 61.02 -1.23
CA ILE A 3 -44.75 60.47 -1.35
C ILE A 3 -44.86 59.01 -0.92
N ALA A 4 -44.56 58.07 -1.83
CA ALA A 4 -44.44 56.66 -1.52
C ALA A 4 -42.99 56.37 -1.13
N GLU A 5 -42.79 55.93 0.13
CA GLU A 5 -41.51 55.44 0.64
C GLU A 5 -41.21 54.06 0.03
N VAL A 6 -40.03 53.94 -0.58
CA VAL A 6 -39.47 52.68 -1.06
C VAL A 6 -38.69 52.05 0.09
N GLY A 7 -39.18 50.94 0.62
CA GLY A 7 -38.49 50.14 1.64
C GLY A 7 -37.20 49.48 1.10
N PRO A 8 -36.20 49.23 1.96
CA PRO A 8 -34.88 48.79 1.53
C PRO A 8 -34.92 47.32 1.04
N HIS A 9 -34.36 47.12 -0.15
CA HIS A 9 -34.14 45.81 -0.74
C HIS A 9 -33.34 44.89 0.19
N MET A 10 -33.87 43.67 0.37
CA MET A 10 -33.13 42.47 0.71
C MET A 10 -31.84 42.39 -0.12
N VAL A 11 -30.69 42.55 0.54
CA VAL A 11 -29.42 42.02 0.02
C VAL A 11 -29.25 40.65 0.67
N SER A 12 -29.85 39.62 0.07
CA SER A 12 -29.47 38.24 0.38
C SER A 12 -28.01 38.08 -0.03
N ARG A 13 -27.14 38.06 0.98
CA ARG A 13 -25.72 37.81 0.83
C ARG A 13 -25.56 36.34 0.45
N TRP A 14 -25.67 36.03 -0.84
CA TRP A 14 -25.24 34.76 -1.40
C TRP A 14 -23.76 34.60 -1.07
N ARG A 15 -23.44 33.86 0.00
CA ARG A 15 -22.11 33.27 0.15
C ARG A 15 -21.94 32.41 -1.09
N ARG A 16 -21.14 32.87 -2.05
CA ARG A 16 -20.61 32.00 -3.10
C ARG A 16 -19.90 30.88 -2.36
N GLU A 17 -20.49 29.69 -2.33
CA GLU A 17 -19.76 28.49 -1.95
C GLU A 17 -18.62 28.38 -2.96
N VAL A 18 -17.42 28.75 -2.52
CA VAL A 18 -16.22 28.63 -3.33
C VAL A 18 -16.08 27.14 -3.59
N SER A 19 -16.23 26.72 -4.85
CA SER A 19 -16.21 25.30 -5.17
C SER A 19 -14.85 24.73 -4.79
N ARG A 20 -14.80 23.44 -4.46
CA ARG A 20 -13.54 22.77 -4.13
C ARG A 20 -12.49 22.95 -5.24
N ALA A 21 -12.94 22.96 -6.49
CA ALA A 21 -12.09 23.23 -7.66
C ALA A 21 -11.53 24.66 -7.65
N ASP A 22 -12.34 25.67 -7.30
CA ASP A 22 -11.89 27.05 -7.19
C ASP A 22 -10.86 27.24 -6.06
N GLN A 23 -11.05 26.55 -4.93
CA GLN A 23 -10.09 26.58 -3.82
C GLN A 23 -8.75 25.95 -4.22
N ILE A 24 -8.77 24.86 -4.98
CA ILE A 24 -7.57 24.25 -5.53
C ILE A 24 -6.91 25.24 -6.48
N MET A 25 -7.63 25.77 -7.48
CA MET A 25 -7.09 26.73 -8.45
C MET A 25 -6.47 27.97 -7.79
N GLU A 26 -7.08 28.49 -6.72
CA GLU A 26 -6.52 29.61 -5.96
C GLU A 26 -5.20 29.24 -5.24
N ALA A 27 -5.10 28.02 -4.71
CA ALA A 27 -3.86 27.51 -4.11
C ALA A 27 -2.75 27.37 -5.16
N LEU A 28 -3.08 26.95 -6.39
CA LEU A 28 -2.14 26.75 -7.49
C LEU A 28 -1.57 28.03 -8.08
N GLN A 29 -2.31 29.15 -7.99
CA GLN A 29 -1.86 30.45 -8.47
C GLN A 29 -0.82 31.11 -7.54
N ARG A 30 -0.59 30.57 -6.34
CA ARG A 30 0.46 31.03 -5.44
C ARG A 30 1.79 30.42 -5.85
N ALA A 31 2.88 31.19 -5.74
CA ALA A 31 4.22 30.66 -6.00
C ALA A 31 4.45 29.39 -5.16
N PRO A 32 5.02 28.31 -5.74
CA PRO A 32 5.14 27.05 -5.04
C PRO A 32 6.02 27.23 -3.80
N GLU A 33 5.39 27.19 -2.62
CA GLU A 33 6.13 27.11 -1.36
C GLU A 33 6.94 25.81 -1.34
N ALA A 34 8.18 25.90 -0.86
CA ALA A 34 9.04 24.75 -0.66
C ALA A 34 8.34 23.72 0.26
N ILE A 35 8.52 22.43 -0.05
CA ILE A 35 7.77 21.33 0.58
C ILE A 35 7.97 21.26 2.10
N ASP A 36 9.13 21.68 2.58
CA ASP A 36 9.49 21.78 3.99
C ASP A 36 8.69 22.89 4.72
N VAL A 37 8.48 24.04 4.08
CA VAL A 37 7.66 25.14 4.61
C VAL A 37 6.17 24.78 4.64
N ARG A 38 5.69 24.12 3.58
CA ARG A 38 4.29 23.67 3.46
C ARG A 38 3.97 22.59 4.49
N GLY A 39 4.87 21.62 4.65
CA GLY A 39 4.82 20.60 5.70
C GLY A 39 4.89 21.21 7.10
N ALA A 40 5.78 22.19 7.31
CA ALA A 40 6.02 22.86 8.60
C ALA A 40 4.76 23.48 9.23
N ARG A 41 3.84 23.99 8.42
CA ARG A 41 2.60 24.62 8.91
C ARG A 41 1.50 23.63 9.26
N ARG A 42 1.47 22.43 8.64
CA ARG A 42 0.29 21.55 8.62
C ARG A 42 0.35 20.37 9.60
N TRP A 43 1.54 19.88 9.98
CA TRP A 43 1.75 18.85 11.01
C TRP A 43 1.73 19.35 12.48
N ARG A 44 1.23 20.56 12.78
CA ARG A 44 1.17 21.08 14.17
C ARG A 44 0.37 20.15 15.11
N TRP A 45 -0.52 19.36 14.53
CA TRP A 45 -1.38 18.37 15.19
C TRP A 45 -0.73 16.99 15.34
N ALA A 46 0.44 16.76 14.74
CA ALA A 46 1.18 15.52 14.93
C ALA A 46 1.79 15.49 16.34
N ASP A 47 1.92 14.30 16.91
CA ASP A 47 2.63 14.10 18.17
C ASP A 47 4.05 14.69 18.10
N GLU A 48 4.58 15.19 19.22
CA GLU A 48 5.91 15.79 19.27
C GLU A 48 6.99 14.82 18.79
N HIS A 49 6.87 13.52 19.12
CA HIS A 49 7.77 12.48 18.65
C HIS A 49 7.80 12.39 17.11
N TRP A 50 6.65 12.43 16.47
CA TRP A 50 6.55 12.33 15.01
C TRP A 50 6.98 13.62 14.31
N ARG A 51 6.78 14.78 14.95
CA ARG A 51 7.32 16.05 14.46
C ARG A 51 8.85 15.99 14.34
N ASP A 52 9.55 15.45 15.33
CA ASP A 52 11.01 15.34 15.28
C ASP A 52 11.50 14.36 14.21
N TRP A 53 10.74 13.30 13.91
CA TRP A 53 11.08 12.40 12.81
C TRP A 53 10.86 13.06 11.45
N LEU A 54 9.66 13.62 11.23
CA LEU A 54 9.29 14.27 9.97
C LEU A 54 10.22 15.47 9.64
N ARG A 55 10.84 16.12 10.64
CA ARG A 55 11.88 17.17 10.43
C ARG A 55 13.18 16.63 9.85
N ARG A 56 13.52 15.38 10.15
CA ARG A 56 14.80 14.75 9.80
C ARG A 56 14.71 13.83 8.60
N SER A 57 13.52 13.29 8.31
CA SER A 57 13.29 12.39 7.17
C SER A 57 12.54 13.11 6.05
N GLY A 58 13.27 13.44 4.98
CA GLY A 58 12.68 14.01 3.76
C GLY A 58 11.64 13.08 3.13
N THR A 59 11.85 11.76 3.18
CA THR A 59 10.89 10.77 2.69
C THR A 59 9.60 10.78 3.52
N ALA A 60 9.70 10.80 4.85
CA ALA A 60 8.51 10.88 5.71
C ALA A 60 7.73 12.18 5.45
N MET A 61 8.42 13.30 5.28
CA MET A 61 7.80 14.59 4.97
C MET A 61 7.08 14.57 3.63
N GLU A 62 7.70 13.98 2.60
CA GLU A 62 7.08 13.85 1.28
C GLU A 62 5.81 12.98 1.37
N LEU A 63 5.89 11.81 2.00
CA LEU A 63 4.74 10.91 2.18
C LEU A 63 3.62 11.59 2.97
N PHE A 64 3.95 12.29 4.04
CA PHE A 64 2.99 13.05 4.84
C PHE A 64 2.29 14.12 4.00
N THR A 65 3.06 14.90 3.24
CA THR A 65 2.52 15.98 2.41
C THR A 65 1.59 15.42 1.34
N ARG A 66 2.06 14.44 0.56
CA ARG A 66 1.26 13.80 -0.50
C ARG A 66 -0.02 13.17 0.02
N ARG A 67 0.02 12.54 1.19
CA ARG A 67 -1.16 11.96 1.84
C ARG A 67 -2.20 13.03 2.23
N ASN A 68 -1.76 14.11 2.88
CA ASN A 68 -2.70 15.13 3.37
C ASN A 68 -3.23 16.05 2.25
N GLU A 69 -2.53 16.09 1.12
CA GLU A 69 -2.84 16.94 -0.04
C GLU A 69 -3.19 16.09 -1.27
N SER A 70 -3.62 14.84 -1.07
CA SER A 70 -3.83 13.87 -2.16
C SER A 70 -4.70 14.43 -3.28
N ASP A 71 -5.76 15.14 -2.93
CA ASP A 71 -6.72 15.69 -3.90
C ASP A 71 -6.13 16.83 -4.71
N GLU A 72 -5.31 17.69 -4.09
CA GLU A 72 -4.63 18.80 -4.76
C GLU A 72 -3.58 18.24 -5.75
N TYR A 73 -2.77 17.27 -5.31
CA TYR A 73 -1.79 16.63 -6.18
C TYR A 73 -2.44 15.82 -7.31
N ARG A 74 -3.52 15.08 -7.05
CA ARG A 74 -4.25 14.35 -8.09
C ARG A 74 -4.88 15.29 -9.11
N TYR A 75 -5.42 16.42 -8.67
CA TYR A 75 -5.95 17.45 -9.56
C TYR A 75 -4.86 18.07 -10.44
N LEU A 76 -3.70 18.37 -9.85
CA LEU A 76 -2.57 19.00 -10.53
C LEU A 76 -1.85 18.10 -11.53
N LEU A 77 -1.49 16.90 -11.08
CA LEU A 77 -0.59 16.00 -11.79
C LEU A 77 -1.36 15.02 -12.68
N GLY A 78 -2.65 14.81 -12.38
CA GLY A 78 -3.39 13.64 -12.82
C GLY A 78 -3.14 12.43 -11.91
N ALA A 79 -4.06 11.47 -11.97
CA ALA A 79 -4.04 10.28 -11.11
C ALA A 79 -2.78 9.41 -11.33
N ASP A 80 -2.39 9.20 -12.60
CA ASP A 80 -1.23 8.39 -12.96
C ASP A 80 0.08 8.97 -12.42
N ALA A 81 0.35 10.26 -12.66
CA ALA A 81 1.56 10.89 -12.19
C ALA A 81 1.61 11.02 -10.66
N TYR A 82 0.46 11.22 -10.00
CA TYR A 82 0.39 11.15 -8.54
C TYR A 82 0.75 9.75 -8.03
N ARG A 83 0.19 8.69 -8.64
CA ARG A 83 0.50 7.30 -8.30
C ARG A 83 1.99 7.03 -8.44
N ASP A 84 2.56 7.32 -9.60
CA ASP A 84 3.95 6.98 -9.90
C ASP A 84 4.92 7.69 -8.94
N GLN A 85 4.68 8.98 -8.64
CA GLN A 85 5.49 9.71 -7.65
C GLN A 85 5.31 9.19 -6.23
N LEU A 86 4.09 8.79 -5.83
CA LEU A 86 3.86 8.21 -4.51
C LEU A 86 4.50 6.81 -4.39
N VAL A 87 4.45 6.00 -5.45
CA VAL A 87 5.15 4.70 -5.53
C VAL A 87 6.66 4.90 -5.41
N GLU A 88 7.23 5.90 -6.08
CA GLU A 88 8.65 6.24 -5.96
C GLU A 88 9.02 6.60 -4.51
N ALA A 89 8.24 7.49 -3.88
CA ALA A 89 8.45 7.87 -2.49
C ALA A 89 8.31 6.67 -1.52
N LEU A 90 7.39 5.76 -1.79
CA LEU A 90 7.19 4.53 -1.02
C LEU A 90 8.33 3.53 -1.22
N SER A 91 8.88 3.42 -2.43
CA SER A 91 9.97 2.49 -2.76
C SER A 91 11.28 2.84 -2.05
N ARG A 92 11.44 4.10 -1.61
CA ARG A 92 12.57 4.58 -0.79
C ARG A 92 12.24 4.76 0.69
N ALA A 93 11.02 4.41 1.10
CA ALA A 93 10.56 4.59 2.48
C ALA A 93 11.15 3.54 3.43
N ARG A 94 11.20 3.93 4.71
CA ARG A 94 11.34 3.02 5.85
C ARG A 94 9.98 2.83 6.53
N PRO A 95 9.75 1.74 7.27
CA PRO A 95 8.54 1.55 8.08
C PRO A 95 8.17 2.78 8.92
N ARG A 96 9.17 3.41 9.53
CA ARG A 96 8.99 4.59 10.37
C ARG A 96 8.54 5.83 9.59
N ASP A 97 8.92 5.96 8.32
CA ASP A 97 8.46 7.06 7.47
C ASP A 97 6.96 6.95 7.19
N CYS A 98 6.47 5.73 6.91
CA CYS A 98 5.04 5.46 6.74
C CYS A 98 4.25 5.73 8.02
N ALA A 99 4.75 5.28 9.18
CA ALA A 99 4.14 5.54 10.47
C ALA A 99 4.06 7.05 10.76
N ALA A 100 5.17 7.77 10.57
CA ALA A 100 5.23 9.21 10.77
C ALA A 100 4.31 9.99 9.82
N ALA A 101 4.18 9.52 8.58
CA ALA A 101 3.22 10.05 7.60
C ALA A 101 1.76 9.78 7.99
N GLY A 102 1.51 8.91 8.97
CA GLY A 102 0.18 8.58 9.49
C GLY A 102 -0.53 7.46 8.73
N PHE A 103 0.23 6.56 8.08
CA PHE A 103 -0.32 5.39 7.42
C PHE A 103 -0.87 4.42 8.46
N GLY A 104 -1.91 3.65 8.10
CA GLY A 104 -2.39 2.57 8.95
C GLY A 104 -1.42 1.40 8.92
N CYS A 105 -1.33 0.62 9.99
CA CYS A 105 -0.46 -0.56 10.05
C CYS A 105 -1.28 -1.85 10.12
N THR A 106 -0.75 -2.94 9.57
CA THR A 106 -1.45 -4.24 9.50
C THR A 106 -1.68 -4.90 10.86
N ARG A 107 -0.88 -4.56 11.87
CA ARG A 107 -1.15 -5.01 13.26
C ARG A 107 -2.44 -4.44 13.81
N ARG A 108 -2.90 -3.29 13.33
CA ARG A 108 -4.09 -2.58 13.80
C ARG A 108 -4.77 -1.88 12.63
N ILE A 109 -5.44 -2.66 11.79
CA ILE A 109 -6.19 -2.18 10.61
C ILE A 109 -7.35 -1.24 11.02
N ASP A 110 -7.73 -1.23 12.30
CA ASP A 110 -8.79 -0.39 12.84
C ASP A 110 -8.38 1.07 13.09
N ARG A 111 -7.09 1.44 13.00
CA ARG A 111 -6.62 2.80 13.33
C ARG A 111 -5.32 3.18 12.65
N ALA A 112 -5.12 4.49 12.42
CA ALA A 112 -3.83 5.02 11.97
C ALA A 112 -2.74 4.71 13.01
N CYS A 113 -1.56 4.24 12.57
CA CYS A 113 -0.48 3.98 13.52
C CYS A 113 0.17 5.30 13.95
N ARG A 114 -0.17 5.77 15.15
CA ARG A 114 0.41 6.98 15.74
C ARG A 114 1.15 6.73 17.04
N GLY A 115 1.08 5.54 17.63
CA GLY A 115 1.79 5.23 18.87
C GLY A 115 3.28 5.03 18.61
N PRO A 116 4.16 5.99 18.96
CA PRO A 116 5.59 5.82 18.76
C PRO A 116 6.13 4.61 19.52
N GLU A 117 5.55 4.26 20.66
CA GLU A 117 5.94 3.12 21.48
C GLU A 117 5.82 1.76 20.76
N ILE A 118 5.07 1.67 19.66
CA ILE A 118 4.94 0.48 18.81
C ILE A 118 5.57 0.72 17.43
N CYS A 119 5.20 1.80 16.75
CA CYS A 119 5.58 2.03 15.35
C CYS A 119 6.87 2.85 15.15
N SER A 120 7.45 3.44 16.21
CA SER A 120 8.73 4.16 16.11
C SER A 120 9.95 3.31 16.44
N ARG A 121 9.73 2.07 16.92
CA ARG A 121 10.82 1.17 17.26
C ARG A 121 11.57 0.80 15.99
N ASP A 122 12.81 1.26 15.92
CA ASP A 122 13.76 0.74 14.95
C ASP A 122 13.92 -0.76 15.22
N ARG A 123 14.13 -1.51 14.14
CA ARG A 123 14.33 -2.95 14.22
C ARG A 123 15.54 -3.19 15.13
N ALA A 124 15.40 -4.01 16.16
CA ALA A 124 16.58 -4.55 16.83
C ALA A 124 17.31 -5.38 15.78
N GLU A 125 18.57 -5.08 15.50
CA GLU A 125 19.45 -5.96 14.73
C GLU A 125 19.36 -7.34 15.39
N ALA A 126 18.77 -8.31 14.69
CA ALA A 126 18.67 -9.65 15.21
C ALA A 126 20.10 -10.20 15.37
N PRO A 127 20.40 -10.96 16.44
CA PRO A 127 21.62 -11.73 16.47
C PRO A 127 21.49 -12.80 15.37
N ASP A 128 22.30 -12.64 14.33
CA ASP A 128 22.43 -13.52 13.16
C ASP A 128 21.41 -13.27 12.01
N ASP A 129 21.89 -12.54 11.01
CA ASP A 129 21.28 -12.18 9.71
C ASP A 129 20.98 -13.41 8.81
N ARG A 130 21.16 -14.63 9.33
CA ARG A 130 21.03 -15.91 8.62
C ARG A 130 19.73 -16.64 8.89
N THR A 131 18.91 -16.16 9.82
CA THR A 131 17.64 -16.80 10.13
C THR A 131 16.56 -16.25 9.20
N HIS A 132 16.36 -16.92 8.06
CA HIS A 132 15.21 -16.73 7.19
C HIS A 132 13.92 -16.79 8.02
N ARG A 133 13.21 -15.66 8.11
CA ARG A 133 12.00 -15.51 8.92
C ARG A 133 10.85 -15.00 8.06
N GLU A 134 9.74 -15.74 8.10
CA GLU A 134 8.47 -15.30 7.54
C GLU A 134 7.69 -14.37 8.48
N GLY A 135 7.09 -13.32 7.93
CA GLY A 135 6.16 -12.43 8.64
C GLY A 135 6.83 -11.33 9.50
N PRO A 136 6.04 -10.52 10.22
CA PRO A 136 6.55 -9.34 10.90
C PRO A 136 7.56 -9.70 11.98
N LEU A 137 8.60 -8.87 12.13
CA LEU A 137 9.46 -8.93 13.31
C LEU A 137 8.63 -8.73 14.60
N PRO A 138 8.98 -9.38 15.72
CA PRO A 138 8.24 -9.21 16.96
C PRO A 138 8.32 -7.74 17.38
N GLY A 139 7.18 -7.10 17.59
CA GLY A 139 7.10 -5.70 18.03
C GLY A 139 7.19 -4.62 16.94
N ALA A 140 7.61 -4.93 15.69
CA ALA A 140 7.62 -3.96 14.58
C ALA A 140 6.54 -4.21 13.51
N CYS A 141 6.02 -3.16 12.89
CA CYS A 141 5.12 -3.25 11.74
C CYS A 141 5.93 -3.50 10.46
N ASP A 142 5.51 -4.47 9.67
CA ASP A 142 6.13 -4.87 8.39
C ASP A 142 5.31 -4.43 7.18
N SER A 143 4.12 -3.88 7.40
CA SER A 143 3.24 -3.45 6.33
C SER A 143 2.36 -2.29 6.77
N PHE A 144 2.10 -1.38 5.83
CA PHE A 144 1.34 -0.16 6.02
C PHE A 144 0.37 0.05 4.86
N TYR A 145 -0.74 0.71 5.13
CA TYR A 145 -1.72 1.06 4.11
C TYR A 145 -2.10 2.53 4.17
N LEU A 146 -2.48 3.05 3.01
CA LEU A 146 -2.98 4.39 2.80
C LEU A 146 -4.29 4.29 2.02
N ASP A 147 -5.35 4.84 2.60
CA ASP A 147 -6.62 5.09 1.91
C ASP A 147 -6.50 6.39 1.10
N LEU A 148 -6.90 6.33 -0.17
CA LEU A 148 -6.83 7.43 -1.14
C LEU A 148 -8.24 7.88 -1.60
N GLY A 149 -9.29 7.49 -0.88
CA GLY A 149 -10.69 7.79 -1.19
C GLY A 149 -11.28 6.85 -2.24
N GLU A 150 -10.81 6.94 -3.48
CA GLU A 150 -11.24 6.07 -4.59
C GLU A 150 -10.41 4.80 -4.71
N GLY A 151 -9.33 4.70 -3.95
CA GLY A 151 -8.38 3.60 -4.02
C GLY A 151 -7.60 3.43 -2.74
N ARG A 152 -6.62 2.53 -2.76
CA ARG A 152 -5.70 2.34 -1.64
C ARG A 152 -4.31 1.97 -2.13
N ALA A 153 -3.33 2.25 -1.30
CA ALA A 153 -1.97 1.76 -1.46
C ALA A 153 -1.60 0.92 -0.25
N TRP A 154 -0.86 -0.15 -0.48
CA TRP A 154 -0.29 -1.00 0.55
C TRP A 154 1.20 -1.11 0.31
N ILE A 155 2.00 -0.94 1.35
CA ILE A 155 3.44 -1.16 1.30
C ILE A 155 3.79 -2.27 2.29
N GLY A 156 4.49 -3.29 1.81
CA GLY A 156 5.09 -4.34 2.63
C GLY A 156 6.60 -4.28 2.57
N PHE A 157 7.25 -4.46 3.72
CA PHE A 157 8.70 -4.46 3.88
C PHE A 157 9.18 -5.89 4.11
N SER A 158 10.23 -6.30 3.40
CA SER A 158 10.82 -7.62 3.60
C SER A 158 11.46 -7.75 4.98
N ALA A 159 11.80 -8.98 5.37
CA ALA A 159 12.75 -9.18 6.46
C ALA A 159 14.04 -8.38 6.15
N GLY A 160 14.63 -7.73 7.16
CA GLY A 160 15.82 -6.88 6.98
C GLY A 160 15.61 -5.49 6.35
N ASP A 161 14.40 -5.10 5.90
CA ASP A 161 14.13 -3.78 5.28
C ASP A 161 14.88 -3.60 3.95
N ARG A 162 15.24 -4.72 3.34
CA ARG A 162 16.01 -4.77 2.11
C ARG A 162 15.14 -4.44 0.91
N HIS A 163 13.92 -4.99 0.87
CA HIS A 163 12.99 -4.81 -0.23
C HIS A 163 11.64 -4.24 0.21
N ARG A 164 10.98 -3.54 -0.72
CA ARG A 164 9.65 -2.95 -0.56
C ARG A 164 8.74 -3.45 -1.67
N ALA A 165 7.55 -3.86 -1.29
CA ALA A 165 6.47 -4.19 -2.21
C ALA A 165 5.37 -3.15 -2.06
N VAL A 166 5.08 -2.41 -3.12
CA VAL A 166 3.97 -1.46 -3.16
C VAL A 166 2.89 -2.07 -4.02
N LEU A 167 1.74 -2.36 -3.43
CA LEU A 167 0.53 -2.69 -4.15
C LEU A 167 -0.41 -1.48 -4.19
N TRP A 168 -0.97 -1.20 -5.35
CA TRP A 168 -1.86 -0.06 -5.59
C TRP A 168 -3.16 -0.52 -6.22
N TRP A 169 -4.28 0.03 -5.74
CA TRP A 169 -5.59 -0.20 -6.32
C TRP A 169 -6.26 1.14 -6.57
N GLU A 170 -6.68 1.38 -7.80
CA GLU A 170 -7.46 2.56 -8.19
C GLU A 170 -8.97 2.35 -8.05
N ASN A 171 -9.39 1.08 -7.91
CA ASN A 171 -10.76 0.63 -7.74
C ASN A 171 -10.75 -0.81 -7.19
N THR A 172 -11.90 -1.49 -7.21
CA THR A 172 -12.02 -2.87 -6.71
C THR A 172 -11.52 -3.95 -7.69
N SER A 173 -11.12 -3.62 -8.93
CA SER A 173 -11.03 -4.63 -10.00
C SER A 173 -9.62 -5.08 -10.39
N SER A 174 -8.54 -4.32 -10.11
CA SER A 174 -7.18 -4.85 -10.32
C SER A 174 -6.11 -4.12 -9.51
N GLY A 175 -5.23 -4.90 -8.88
CA GLY A 175 -4.04 -4.42 -8.19
C GLY A 175 -2.84 -4.30 -9.11
N MET A 176 -2.08 -3.21 -8.98
CA MET A 176 -0.77 -3.04 -9.60
C MET A 176 0.31 -3.24 -8.54
N LEU A 177 1.39 -3.96 -8.88
CA LEU A 177 2.50 -4.25 -7.98
C LEU A 177 3.79 -3.60 -8.45
N TRP A 178 4.53 -3.01 -7.52
CA TRP A 178 5.93 -2.62 -7.68
C TRP A 178 6.77 -3.29 -6.60
N ILE A 179 7.92 -3.82 -6.99
CA ILE A 179 8.98 -4.28 -6.09
C ILE A 179 10.17 -3.33 -6.27
N ASP A 180 10.55 -2.63 -5.20
CA ASP A 180 11.64 -1.66 -5.21
C ASP A 180 11.54 -0.63 -6.37
N GLY A 181 10.32 -0.15 -6.62
CA GLY A 181 10.02 0.82 -7.68
C GLY A 181 9.89 0.23 -9.09
N THR A 182 10.16 -1.06 -9.27
CA THR A 182 9.99 -1.75 -10.57
C THR A 182 8.61 -2.39 -10.64
N ARG A 183 7.85 -2.12 -11.71
CA ARG A 183 6.52 -2.71 -11.91
C ARG A 183 6.64 -4.22 -12.21
N VAL A 184 5.84 -5.04 -11.54
CA VAL A 184 5.86 -6.50 -11.62
C VAL A 184 4.45 -7.04 -11.87
N GLY A 185 4.31 -8.05 -12.74
CA GLY A 185 3.04 -8.73 -13.01
C GLY A 185 1.97 -7.84 -13.66
N GLY A 186 2.37 -6.91 -14.54
CA GLY A 186 1.48 -5.91 -15.13
C GLY A 186 0.38 -6.46 -16.05
N ASP A 187 0.47 -7.75 -16.39
CA ASP A 187 -0.47 -8.54 -17.19
C ASP A 187 -1.44 -9.37 -16.34
N GLN A 188 -1.36 -9.26 -15.01
CA GLN A 188 -2.10 -10.10 -14.07
C GLN A 188 -3.11 -9.27 -13.26
N THR A 189 -4.28 -9.85 -13.00
CA THR A 189 -5.22 -9.32 -12.00
C THR A 189 -4.77 -9.79 -10.61
N LEU A 190 -4.26 -8.88 -9.78
CA LEU A 190 -3.67 -9.22 -8.48
C LEU A 190 -4.64 -8.98 -7.31
N ASP A 191 -4.56 -9.87 -6.31
CA ASP A 191 -5.27 -9.73 -5.05
C ASP A 191 -4.82 -8.48 -4.28
N THR A 192 -5.58 -8.14 -3.26
CA THR A 192 -5.51 -6.94 -2.46
C THR A 192 -4.42 -6.92 -1.39
N SER A 193 -3.69 -8.02 -1.25
CA SER A 193 -2.57 -8.13 -0.32
C SER A 193 -1.60 -9.21 -0.79
N GLY A 194 -0.32 -8.97 -0.55
CA GLY A 194 0.73 -9.97 -0.72
C GLY A 194 1.53 -10.12 0.55
N ARG A 195 2.55 -10.97 0.51
CA ARG A 195 3.46 -11.23 1.63
C ARG A 195 4.88 -11.44 1.15
N TRP A 196 5.81 -10.91 1.93
CA TRP A 196 7.20 -11.32 1.85
C TRP A 196 7.39 -12.69 2.52
N LEU A 197 8.22 -13.52 1.89
CA LEU A 197 8.82 -14.70 2.46
C LEU A 197 10.30 -14.36 2.66
N ASP A 198 10.66 -14.18 3.92
CA ASP A 198 11.96 -13.65 4.35
C ASP A 198 12.28 -12.29 3.73
N ASP A 199 13.53 -12.14 3.28
CA ASP A 199 14.10 -10.95 2.67
C ASP A 199 14.25 -11.09 1.15
N ARG A 200 13.60 -12.07 0.50
CA ARG A 200 13.87 -12.38 -0.92
C ARG A 200 12.63 -12.53 -1.79
N PHE A 201 11.65 -13.32 -1.35
CA PHE A 201 10.52 -13.64 -2.22
C PHE A 201 9.29 -12.84 -1.85
N TYR A 202 8.64 -12.23 -2.83
CA TYR A 202 7.32 -11.66 -2.64
C TYR A 202 6.27 -12.53 -3.32
N THR A 203 5.15 -12.74 -2.65
CA THR A 203 4.03 -13.52 -3.18
C THR A 203 2.73 -12.73 -3.10
N VAL A 204 1.93 -12.81 -4.15
CA VAL A 204 0.58 -12.25 -4.20
C VAL A 204 -0.28 -13.19 -5.03
N GLN A 205 -1.53 -13.38 -4.62
CA GLN A 205 -2.45 -14.18 -5.40
C GLN A 205 -2.87 -13.42 -6.66
N ALA A 206 -3.09 -14.17 -7.73
CA ALA A 206 -3.57 -13.65 -9.00
C ALA A 206 -4.81 -14.42 -9.43
N GLU A 207 -5.55 -13.87 -10.37
CA GLU A 207 -6.68 -14.54 -10.99
C GLU A 207 -6.30 -15.93 -11.53
N GLY A 208 -7.21 -16.89 -11.35
CA GLY A 208 -6.99 -18.26 -11.77
C GLY A 208 -7.22 -18.47 -13.27
N PRO A 209 -6.83 -19.63 -13.79
CA PRO A 209 -7.15 -20.02 -15.17
C PRO A 209 -8.67 -20.12 -15.38
N GLU A 210 -9.19 -19.42 -16.40
CA GLU A 210 -10.62 -19.40 -16.72
C GLU A 210 -11.18 -20.78 -17.12
N ASP A 211 -10.33 -21.63 -17.68
CA ASP A 211 -10.63 -22.96 -18.20
C ASP A 211 -10.48 -24.09 -17.16
N HIS A 212 -10.20 -23.75 -15.90
CA HIS A 212 -10.05 -24.75 -14.85
C HIS A 212 -11.39 -25.47 -14.56
N PRO A 213 -11.43 -26.81 -14.50
CA PRO A 213 -12.69 -27.55 -14.39
C PRO A 213 -13.46 -27.29 -13.08
N ALA A 214 -12.76 -26.93 -12.01
CA ALA A 214 -13.36 -26.55 -10.72
C ALA A 214 -13.56 -25.02 -10.56
N GLN A 215 -13.47 -24.25 -11.65
CA GLN A 215 -13.57 -22.80 -11.61
C GLN A 215 -15.00 -22.34 -11.33
N GLU A 216 -15.12 -21.40 -10.41
CA GLU A 216 -16.36 -20.70 -10.08
C GLU A 216 -16.05 -19.22 -9.94
N TYR A 217 -17.02 -18.37 -10.27
CA TYR A 217 -16.90 -16.91 -10.18
C TYR A 217 -17.81 -16.37 -9.07
N GLY A 218 -17.27 -15.49 -8.24
CA GLY A 218 -17.97 -14.90 -7.10
C GLY A 218 -17.55 -13.46 -6.82
N MET A 219 -18.13 -12.90 -5.77
CA MET A 219 -17.78 -11.58 -5.27
C MET A 219 -16.49 -11.67 -4.43
N GLY A 220 -15.52 -10.80 -4.71
CA GLY A 220 -14.25 -10.76 -4.00
C GLY A 220 -13.25 -9.81 -4.66
N SER A 221 -12.08 -9.67 -4.06
CA SER A 221 -10.93 -8.97 -4.67
C SER A 221 -10.41 -9.66 -5.93
N LEU A 222 -10.51 -10.98 -5.94
CA LEU A 222 -10.42 -11.82 -7.12
C LEU A 222 -11.79 -12.49 -7.30
N SER A 223 -12.36 -12.38 -8.50
CA SER A 223 -13.64 -13.02 -8.86
C SER A 223 -13.51 -14.55 -8.89
N SER A 224 -12.30 -15.05 -9.13
CA SER A 224 -11.99 -16.46 -9.32
C SER A 224 -11.87 -17.26 -8.02
N ARG A 225 -12.55 -18.41 -7.96
CA ARG A 225 -12.44 -19.37 -6.85
C ARG A 225 -11.09 -20.09 -6.86
N ILE A 226 -10.68 -20.62 -8.02
CA ILE A 226 -9.33 -21.17 -8.18
C ILE A 226 -8.40 -20.01 -8.51
N ARG A 227 -7.23 -19.98 -7.88
CA ARG A 227 -6.33 -18.82 -7.93
C ARG A 227 -4.96 -19.25 -8.40
N SER A 228 -4.29 -18.33 -9.10
CA SER A 228 -2.87 -18.43 -9.40
C SER A 228 -2.04 -17.74 -8.32
N LEU A 229 -0.73 -17.98 -8.32
CA LEU A 229 0.22 -17.27 -7.45
C LEU A 229 1.28 -16.58 -8.28
N LEU A 230 1.41 -15.27 -8.11
CA LEU A 230 2.57 -14.53 -8.59
C LEU A 230 3.69 -14.64 -7.54
N LEU A 231 4.82 -15.20 -7.93
CA LEU A 231 6.04 -15.28 -7.14
C LEU A 231 7.10 -14.38 -7.77
N HIS A 232 7.60 -13.41 -7.02
CA HIS A 232 8.73 -12.58 -7.41
C HIS A 232 9.94 -12.89 -6.55
N ASP A 233 11.09 -13.14 -7.18
CA ASP A 233 12.39 -13.27 -6.55
C ASP A 233 13.13 -11.94 -6.70
N ALA A 234 13.21 -11.17 -5.60
CA ALA A 234 13.76 -9.82 -5.61
C ALA A 234 15.28 -9.81 -5.87
N ASP A 235 16.00 -10.84 -5.39
CA ASP A 235 17.45 -10.97 -5.61
C ASP A 235 17.81 -11.15 -7.08
N ARG A 236 16.93 -11.83 -7.82
CA ARG A 236 17.13 -12.14 -9.24
C ARG A 236 16.31 -11.27 -10.17
N SER A 237 15.49 -10.38 -9.60
CA SER A 237 14.51 -9.58 -10.34
C SER A 237 13.69 -10.43 -11.32
N SER A 238 13.27 -11.62 -10.87
CA SER A 238 12.57 -12.59 -11.73
C SER A 238 11.17 -12.86 -11.20
N THR A 239 10.21 -12.96 -12.11
CA THR A 239 8.79 -13.14 -11.78
C THR A 239 8.28 -14.40 -12.43
N ARG A 240 7.53 -15.22 -11.70
CA ARG A 240 6.88 -16.43 -12.20
C ARG A 240 5.42 -16.43 -11.77
N LEU A 241 4.53 -16.67 -12.72
CA LEU A 241 3.15 -17.02 -12.43
C LEU A 241 3.06 -18.53 -12.25
N LEU A 242 2.57 -18.96 -11.10
CA LEU A 242 2.25 -20.34 -10.81
C LEU A 242 0.75 -20.53 -11.05
N THR A 243 0.42 -21.31 -12.08
CA THR A 243 -0.95 -21.63 -12.44
C THR A 243 -1.26 -23.06 -11.99
N PRO A 244 -2.40 -23.31 -11.32
CA PRO A 244 -2.80 -24.67 -10.93
C PRO A 244 -3.07 -25.55 -12.14
N THR A 245 -2.76 -26.85 -12.04
CA THR A 245 -3.21 -27.86 -13.01
C THR A 245 -4.70 -28.19 -12.77
N PRO A 246 -5.39 -28.85 -13.73
CA PRO A 246 -6.83 -29.15 -13.59
C PRO A 246 -7.25 -29.95 -12.36
N ASP A 247 -6.32 -30.68 -11.72
CA ASP A 247 -6.51 -31.47 -10.51
C ASP A 247 -6.15 -30.73 -9.21
N GLU A 248 -5.55 -29.53 -9.30
CA GLU A 248 -5.08 -28.75 -8.17
C GLU A 248 -6.11 -27.71 -7.71
N LEU A 249 -6.65 -27.90 -6.50
CA LEU A 249 -7.72 -27.06 -5.95
C LEU A 249 -7.19 -25.84 -5.16
N TRP A 250 -6.40 -24.98 -5.81
CA TRP A 250 -5.80 -23.79 -5.21
C TRP A 250 -6.85 -22.70 -4.93
N THR A 251 -7.55 -22.79 -3.81
CA THR A 251 -8.62 -21.84 -3.45
C THR A 251 -8.14 -20.64 -2.63
N ASP A 252 -7.06 -20.80 -1.87
CA ASP A 252 -6.38 -19.71 -1.15
C ASP A 252 -4.90 -20.10 -1.03
N PRO A 253 -4.19 -20.18 -2.16
CA PRO A 253 -2.89 -20.81 -2.18
C PRO A 253 -1.86 -19.97 -1.42
N ARG A 254 -0.95 -20.67 -0.73
CA ARG A 254 0.11 -20.08 0.10
C ARG A 254 1.43 -20.75 -0.22
N ILE A 255 2.48 -19.93 -0.29
CA ILE A 255 3.86 -20.42 -0.32
C ILE A 255 4.45 -20.25 1.08
N VAL A 256 5.15 -21.29 1.52
CA VAL A 256 6.06 -21.24 2.68
C VAL A 256 7.44 -21.71 2.25
N ARG A 257 8.48 -21.16 2.86
CA ARG A 257 9.85 -21.60 2.63
C ARG A 257 10.22 -22.70 3.60
N SER A 258 10.90 -23.72 3.08
CA SER A 258 11.48 -24.81 3.87
C SER A 258 12.88 -25.11 3.33
N GLY A 259 13.89 -24.52 3.99
CA GLY A 259 15.29 -24.57 3.53
C GLY A 259 15.44 -23.98 2.12
N GLU A 260 15.93 -24.81 1.20
CA GLU A 260 16.18 -24.47 -0.21
C GLU A 260 14.94 -24.64 -1.11
N SER A 261 13.79 -24.94 -0.52
CA SER A 261 12.54 -25.20 -1.24
C SER A 261 11.45 -24.21 -0.88
N LEU A 262 10.60 -23.91 -1.85
CA LEU A 262 9.32 -23.23 -1.67
C LEU A 262 8.20 -24.26 -1.78
N LEU A 263 7.41 -24.40 -0.72
CA LEU A 263 6.30 -25.34 -0.63
C LEU A 263 5.01 -24.60 -0.92
N VAL A 264 4.30 -25.01 -1.97
CA VAL A 264 3.01 -24.43 -2.36
C VAL A 264 1.90 -25.28 -1.77
N HIS A 265 1.05 -24.67 -0.96
CA HIS A 265 -0.14 -25.27 -0.39
C HIS A 265 -1.38 -24.68 -1.04
N ALA A 266 -2.37 -25.51 -1.33
CA ALA A 266 -3.63 -25.09 -1.95
C ALA A 266 -4.49 -24.21 -1.02
N ARG A 267 -4.36 -24.40 0.29
CA ARG A 267 -5.04 -23.64 1.35
C ARG A 267 -4.10 -23.36 2.53
N PRO A 268 -4.35 -22.31 3.33
CA PRO A 268 -3.55 -22.04 4.53
C PRO A 268 -3.70 -23.15 5.58
N ASP A 269 -4.87 -23.78 5.65
CA ASP A 269 -5.15 -24.84 6.62
C ASP A 269 -4.25 -26.07 6.43
N ASP A 270 -3.83 -26.35 5.20
CA ASP A 270 -2.94 -27.47 4.86
C ASP A 270 -1.59 -27.34 5.58
N ILE A 271 -1.10 -26.11 5.76
CA ILE A 271 0.14 -25.84 6.50
C ILE A 271 -0.04 -26.20 7.98
N ARG A 272 -1.17 -25.83 8.58
CA ARG A 272 -1.47 -26.07 9.99
C ARG A 272 -1.69 -27.54 10.31
N THR A 273 -2.32 -28.28 9.40
CA THR A 273 -2.58 -29.72 9.57
C THR A 273 -1.43 -30.61 9.13
N GLY A 274 -0.35 -30.03 8.58
CA GLY A 274 0.80 -30.79 8.06
C GLY A 274 0.46 -31.59 6.80
N THR A 275 -0.57 -31.17 6.05
CA THR A 275 -0.90 -31.76 4.76
C THR A 275 0.27 -31.53 3.79
N PRO A 276 0.66 -32.54 2.98
CA PRO A 276 1.73 -32.38 2.00
C PRO A 276 1.48 -31.19 1.07
N PRO A 277 2.53 -30.44 0.68
CA PRO A 277 2.37 -29.36 -0.28
C PRO A 277 1.97 -29.92 -1.63
N THR A 278 1.16 -29.15 -2.36
CA THR A 278 0.72 -29.48 -3.71
C THR A 278 1.89 -29.40 -4.70
N ARG A 279 2.82 -28.45 -4.49
CA ARG A 279 4.06 -28.36 -5.27
C ARG A 279 5.26 -28.04 -4.39
N ILE A 280 6.43 -28.47 -4.84
CA ILE A 280 7.73 -28.12 -4.26
C ILE A 280 8.55 -27.48 -5.37
N LEU A 281 8.97 -26.24 -5.16
CA LEU A 281 9.77 -25.47 -6.12
C LEU A 281 11.17 -25.26 -5.55
N PRO A 282 12.22 -25.33 -6.37
CA PRO A 282 13.55 -24.92 -5.94
C PRO A 282 13.61 -23.39 -5.76
N THR A 283 14.42 -22.93 -4.80
CA THR A 283 14.80 -21.51 -4.68
C THR A 283 15.94 -21.11 -5.63
N GLY A 284 16.51 -22.10 -6.33
CA GLY A 284 17.68 -22.02 -7.20
C GLY A 284 17.42 -21.54 -8.62
#